data_AF-A0A7S3YCZ3-F1
#
_entry.id   AF-A0A7S3YCZ3-F1
#
_cell.length_a   1.000
_cell.length_b   1.000
_cell.length_c   1.000
_cell.angle_alpha   90.00
_cell.angle_beta   90.00
_cell.angle_gamma   90.00
#
_symmetry.space_group_name_H-M   'P 1'
#
loop_
_entity.id
_entity.type
_entity.pdbx_description
1 polymer ?
#
loop_
_entity_poly.entity_id
_entity_poly.type
_entity_poly.pdbx_seq_one_letter_code
_entity_poly.pdbx_strand_id
1 'polypeptide(L)'
;MVQKSLKGKVLGKEKKLAAVAERRKAVSLRAKKDDNRWNRVLNKMSADKKAKFSALTKVARRGITRRALNRKNERKPDSIAYECTIHMAKFLKGKTFHKRAPTAVKKIRAFAHKMMRTKDNRVDATLNNFLWSRGVKGVPKRVRVLIQRKVAEQGENGSGRKHLYSVITHVPCESFEGTLTKTVVKQ
;
A
#
# COMPACT_ATOMS: atom_id res chain seq x y z
N MET A 1 -29.39 -36.90 -1.75
CA MET A 1 -27.94 -37.20 -1.68
C MET A 1 -27.22 -35.86 -1.83
N VAL A 2 -26.58 -35.25 -0.85
CA VAL A 2 -25.29 -35.54 -0.19
C VAL A 2 -25.29 -34.59 1.02
N GLN A 3 -25.21 -35.01 2.29
CA GLN A 3 -24.00 -35.43 2.99
C GLN A 3 -24.37 -36.28 4.22
N LYS A 4 -23.98 -37.56 4.19
CA LYS A 4 -23.65 -38.32 5.40
C LYS A 4 -22.28 -37.84 5.91
N SER A 5 -22.10 -37.91 7.23
CA SER A 5 -20.87 -37.74 8.04
C SER A 5 -20.28 -36.34 8.23
N LEU A 6 -20.86 -35.58 9.17
CA LEU A 6 -20.09 -34.70 10.05
C LEU A 6 -20.29 -35.20 11.49
N LYS A 7 -19.45 -36.16 11.88
CA LYS A 7 -19.33 -36.63 13.27
C LYS A 7 -18.58 -35.55 14.05
N GLY A 8 -19.28 -34.49 14.42
CA GLY A 8 -18.78 -33.36 15.19
C GLY A 8 -19.92 -32.78 16.03
N LYS A 9 -19.71 -32.72 17.36
CA LYS A 9 -20.68 -32.32 18.40
C LYS A 9 -21.84 -31.48 17.87
N VAL A 10 -23.02 -32.09 17.73
CA VAL A 10 -24.25 -31.38 17.34
C VAL A 10 -24.61 -30.44 18.48
N LEU A 11 -24.33 -29.13 18.32
CA LEU A 11 -24.86 -28.13 19.24
C LEU A 11 -26.38 -28.22 19.23
N GLY A 12 -26.99 -28.42 20.40
CA GLY A 12 -28.44 -28.43 20.58
C GLY A 12 -29.07 -27.14 20.04
N LYS A 13 -30.37 -27.19 19.71
CA LYS A 13 -31.11 -26.08 19.09
C LYS A 13 -30.93 -24.77 19.84
N GLU A 14 -30.94 -24.81 21.17
CA GLU A 14 -30.73 -23.64 22.04
C GLU A 14 -29.36 -23.01 21.87
N LYS A 15 -28.28 -23.80 21.84
CA LYS A 15 -26.92 -23.29 21.65
C LYS A 15 -26.72 -22.71 20.25
N LYS A 16 -27.39 -23.26 19.23
CA LYS A 16 -27.42 -22.69 17.87
C LYS A 16 -28.16 -21.35 17.84
N LEU A 17 -29.33 -21.27 18.47
CA LEU A 17 -30.11 -20.04 18.57
C LEU A 17 -29.36 -18.95 19.34
N ALA A 18 -28.70 -19.32 20.45
CA ALA A 18 -27.85 -18.42 21.23
C ALA A 18 -26.66 -17.90 20.41
N ALA A 19 -25.96 -18.77 19.66
CA ALA A 19 -24.87 -18.34 18.79
C ALA A 19 -25.34 -17.40 17.65
N VAL A 20 -26.54 -17.64 17.10
CA VAL A 20 -27.15 -16.76 16.09
C VAL A 20 -27.56 -15.42 16.71
N ALA A 21 -28.12 -15.42 17.92
CA ALA A 21 -28.48 -14.22 18.66
C ALA A 21 -27.25 -13.37 19.00
N GLU A 22 -26.18 -14.00 19.50
CA GLU A 22 -24.89 -13.34 19.76
C GLU A 22 -24.26 -12.80 18.47
N ARG A 23 -24.35 -13.53 17.36
CA ARG A 23 -23.91 -13.04 16.05
C ARG A 23 -24.73 -11.83 15.59
N ARG A 24 -26.07 -11.85 15.77
CA ARG A 24 -26.95 -10.71 15.46
C ARG A 24 -26.63 -9.49 16.32
N LYS A 25 -26.38 -9.70 17.62
CA LYS A 25 -25.94 -8.67 18.58
C LYS A 25 -24.57 -8.10 18.22
N ALA A 26 -23.62 -8.93 17.83
CA ALA A 26 -22.30 -8.49 17.37
C ALA A 26 -22.39 -7.68 16.06
N VAL A 27 -23.27 -8.06 15.13
CA VAL A 27 -23.53 -7.32 13.90
C VAL A 27 -24.18 -5.96 14.21
N SER A 28 -25.16 -5.90 15.11
CA SER A 28 -25.81 -4.64 15.49
C SER A 28 -24.85 -3.70 16.24
N LEU A 29 -23.98 -4.23 17.09
CA LEU A 29 -22.93 -3.46 17.77
C LEU A 29 -21.89 -2.90 16.77
N ARG A 30 -21.50 -3.69 15.75
CA ARG A 30 -20.62 -3.20 14.67
C ARG A 30 -21.30 -2.07 13.88
N ALA A 31 -22.59 -2.22 13.54
CA ALA A 31 -23.35 -1.18 12.86
C ALA A 31 -23.46 0.10 13.71
N LYS A 32 -23.74 0.00 15.02
CA LYS A 32 -23.76 1.16 15.94
C LYS A 32 -22.41 1.86 16.05
N LYS A 33 -21.30 1.10 16.12
CA LYS A 33 -19.94 1.68 16.12
C LYS A 33 -19.63 2.44 14.84
N ASP A 34 -20.05 1.91 13.69
CA ASP A 34 -19.90 2.59 12.40
C ASP A 34 -20.77 3.85 12.30
N ASP A 35 -22.01 3.82 12.82
CA ASP A 35 -22.90 4.99 12.84
C ASP A 35 -22.36 6.11 13.75
N ASN A 36 -21.87 5.77 14.94
CA ASN A 36 -21.25 6.75 15.84
C ASN A 36 -19.99 7.39 15.22
N ARG A 37 -19.21 6.59 14.50
CA ARG A 37 -18.08 7.10 13.72
C ARG A 37 -18.58 8.03 12.61
N TRP A 38 -19.64 7.65 11.90
CA TRP A 38 -20.19 8.42 10.78
C TRP A 38 -20.77 9.77 11.21
N ASN A 39 -21.47 9.82 12.35
CA ASN A 39 -21.99 11.05 12.94
C ASN A 39 -20.86 12.04 13.31
N ARG A 40 -19.75 11.53 13.86
CA ARG A 40 -18.56 12.36 14.14
C ARG A 40 -17.94 12.95 12.86
N VAL A 41 -17.99 12.22 11.75
CA VAL A 41 -17.48 12.67 10.46
C VAL A 41 -18.40 13.72 9.84
N LEU A 42 -19.71 13.48 9.84
CA LEU A 42 -20.69 14.45 9.39
C LEU A 42 -20.57 15.77 10.13
N ASN A 43 -20.40 15.74 11.46
CA ASN A 43 -20.26 16.95 12.26
C ASN A 43 -19.04 17.81 11.86
N LYS A 44 -18.02 17.21 11.23
CA LYS A 44 -16.83 17.91 10.73
C LYS A 44 -16.90 18.31 9.25
N MET A 45 -17.95 17.92 8.52
CA MET A 45 -18.12 18.26 7.09
C MET A 45 -18.90 19.57 6.92
N SER A 46 -18.52 20.37 5.91
CA SER A 46 -19.25 21.58 5.52
C SER A 46 -20.65 21.26 4.94
N ALA A 47 -21.57 22.22 5.02
CA ALA A 47 -22.96 22.06 4.57
C ALA A 47 -23.05 21.62 3.09
N ASP A 48 -22.28 22.24 2.20
CA ASP A 48 -22.27 21.90 0.76
C ASP A 48 -21.83 20.46 0.49
N LYS A 49 -20.91 19.94 1.30
CA LYS A 49 -20.48 18.55 1.19
C LYS A 49 -21.54 17.60 1.73
N LYS A 50 -22.26 17.96 2.80
CA LYS A 50 -23.36 17.16 3.35
C LYS A 50 -24.49 17.00 2.33
N ALA A 51 -24.86 18.08 1.64
CA ALA A 51 -25.91 18.09 0.62
C ALA A 51 -25.63 17.10 -0.53
N LYS A 52 -24.38 16.96 -0.97
CA LYS A 52 -23.99 16.03 -2.05
C LYS A 52 -24.16 14.55 -1.69
N PHE A 53 -24.28 14.21 -0.40
CA PHE A 53 -24.43 12.83 0.06
C PHE A 53 -25.85 12.52 0.57
N SER A 54 -26.77 13.48 0.59
CA SER A 54 -28.12 13.33 1.16
C SER A 54 -29.01 12.33 0.40
N ALA A 55 -28.74 12.09 -0.88
CA ALA A 55 -29.49 11.17 -1.74
C ALA A 55 -28.97 9.72 -1.74
N LEU A 56 -27.78 9.45 -1.17
CA LEU A 56 -27.17 8.10 -1.19
C LEU A 56 -27.71 7.21 -0.06
N THR A 57 -27.76 5.90 -0.24
CA THR A 57 -28.13 4.97 0.84
C THR A 57 -27.08 4.93 1.96
N LYS A 58 -27.48 4.68 3.22
CA LYS A 58 -26.58 4.64 4.40
C LYS A 58 -25.33 3.77 4.18
N VAL A 59 -25.45 2.67 3.45
CA VAL A 59 -24.34 1.73 3.16
C VAL A 59 -23.35 2.33 2.15
N ALA A 60 -23.83 2.96 1.07
CA ALA A 60 -22.97 3.62 0.07
C ALA A 60 -22.18 4.79 0.68
N ARG A 61 -22.79 5.51 1.63
CA ARG A 61 -22.15 6.62 2.34
C ARG A 61 -20.96 6.22 3.23
N ARG A 62 -20.94 5.00 3.79
CA ARG A 62 -19.87 4.52 4.68
C ARG A 62 -18.53 4.29 3.97
N GLY A 63 -18.55 3.83 2.72
CA GLY A 63 -17.34 3.65 1.90
C GLY A 63 -16.77 4.98 1.38
N ILE A 64 -17.64 5.95 1.12
CA ILE A 64 -17.29 7.25 0.56
C ILE A 64 -16.65 8.17 1.63
N THR A 65 -17.05 8.09 2.90
CA THR A 65 -16.59 9.06 3.93
C THR A 65 -15.17 8.85 4.44
N ARG A 66 -14.66 7.61 4.59
CA ARG A 66 -13.24 7.41 4.95
C ARG A 66 -12.30 7.96 3.89
N ARG A 67 -12.63 7.78 2.62
CA ARG A 67 -11.85 8.30 1.49
C ARG A 67 -12.00 9.81 1.32
N ALA A 68 -13.19 10.35 1.59
CA ALA A 68 -13.46 11.80 1.54
C ALA A 68 -12.80 12.58 2.69
N LEU A 69 -12.52 11.94 3.82
CA LEU A 69 -11.76 12.51 4.93
C LEU A 69 -10.25 12.55 4.69
N ASN A 70 -9.71 11.70 3.81
CA ASN A 70 -8.31 11.78 3.45
C ASN A 70 -8.11 13.10 2.69
N ARG A 71 -7.22 13.97 3.19
CA ARG A 71 -6.79 15.15 2.43
C ARG A 71 -6.38 14.70 1.04
N LYS A 72 -6.89 15.37 0.01
CA LYS A 72 -6.40 15.15 -1.35
C LYS A 72 -4.95 15.65 -1.36
N ASN A 73 -4.01 14.75 -1.60
CA ASN A 73 -2.62 15.15 -1.75
C ASN A 73 -2.49 15.96 -3.03
N GLU A 74 -1.82 17.10 -2.93
CA GLU A 74 -1.41 17.90 -4.08
C GLU A 74 -0.42 17.13 -4.96
N ARG A 75 -0.16 17.67 -6.15
CA ARG A 75 0.87 17.12 -7.03
C ARG A 75 2.20 17.14 -6.28
N LYS A 76 2.90 16.00 -6.26
CA LYS A 76 4.24 15.90 -5.67
C LYS A 76 5.22 16.84 -6.39
N PRO A 77 6.11 17.54 -5.66
CA PRO A 77 7.09 18.46 -6.25
C PRO A 77 8.07 17.71 -7.15
N ASP A 78 8.42 18.29 -8.29
CA ASP A 78 9.17 17.60 -9.36
C ASP A 78 10.47 16.95 -8.83
N SER A 79 11.22 17.64 -7.98
CA SER A 79 12.37 17.09 -7.23
C SER A 79 11.93 16.63 -5.84
N ILE A 80 12.11 15.34 -5.54
CA ILE A 80 11.81 14.78 -4.22
C ILE A 80 12.61 13.50 -3.98
N ALA A 81 13.01 13.26 -2.74
CA ALA A 81 13.69 12.06 -2.32
C ALA A 81 12.96 11.36 -1.19
N TYR A 82 12.90 10.02 -1.25
CA TYR A 82 12.34 9.20 -0.18
C TYR A 82 13.28 8.07 0.18
N GLU A 83 13.47 7.87 1.47
CA GLU A 83 14.13 6.70 2.01
C GLU A 83 13.06 5.72 2.52
N CYS A 84 13.02 4.52 1.97
CA CYS A 84 11.96 3.56 2.26
C CYS A 84 12.45 2.12 2.26
N THR A 85 11.74 1.26 2.99
CA THR A 85 12.05 -0.17 3.08
C THR A 85 11.12 -0.97 2.18
N ILE A 86 11.68 -1.73 1.24
CA ILE A 86 10.93 -2.62 0.35
C ILE A 86 10.97 -4.03 0.92
N HIS A 87 9.80 -4.62 1.16
CA HIS A 87 9.68 -6.00 1.65
C HIS A 87 9.75 -7.02 0.49
N MET A 88 10.97 -7.31 0.03
CA MET A 88 11.24 -8.19 -1.12
C MET A 88 10.68 -9.61 -0.98
N ALA A 89 10.68 -10.19 0.23
CA ALA A 89 10.19 -11.56 0.41
C ALA A 89 8.72 -11.76 0.02
N LYS A 90 7.87 -10.71 0.13
CA LYS A 90 6.48 -10.76 -0.34
C LYS A 90 6.39 -10.81 -1.87
N PHE A 91 7.28 -10.10 -2.56
CA PHE A 91 7.31 -10.06 -4.02
C PHE A 91 7.94 -11.31 -4.65
N LEU A 92 8.83 -11.99 -3.92
CA LEU A 92 9.60 -13.13 -4.40
C LEU A 92 9.06 -14.48 -3.90
N LYS A 93 7.92 -14.50 -3.21
CA LYS A 93 7.24 -15.75 -2.80
C LYS A 93 6.71 -16.46 -4.05
N GLY A 94 6.96 -17.76 -4.16
CA GLY A 94 6.49 -18.59 -5.29
C GLY A 94 7.19 -18.31 -6.62
N LYS A 95 8.33 -17.62 -6.62
CA LYS A 95 9.16 -17.43 -7.83
C LYS A 95 10.28 -18.48 -7.89
N THR A 96 10.55 -19.00 -9.08
CA THR A 96 11.66 -19.94 -9.32
C THR A 96 12.99 -19.32 -8.92
N PHE A 97 13.88 -20.11 -8.30
CA PHE A 97 15.09 -19.59 -7.67
C PHE A 97 15.99 -18.79 -8.62
N HIS A 98 16.24 -19.31 -9.82
CA HIS A 98 17.07 -18.65 -10.85
C HIS A 98 16.43 -17.37 -11.44
N LYS A 99 15.17 -17.08 -11.15
CA LYS A 99 14.51 -15.83 -11.59
C LYS A 99 14.35 -14.81 -10.46
N ARG A 100 14.77 -15.10 -9.23
CA ARG A 100 14.46 -14.22 -8.08
C ARG A 100 15.17 -12.88 -8.16
N ALA A 101 16.50 -12.84 -8.32
CA ALA A 101 17.23 -11.56 -8.43
C ALA A 101 16.79 -10.72 -9.65
N PRO A 102 16.67 -11.27 -10.88
CA PRO A 102 16.15 -10.51 -12.02
C PRO A 102 14.72 -9.98 -11.78
N THR A 103 13.86 -10.79 -11.15
CA THR A 103 12.49 -10.37 -10.80
C THR A 103 12.51 -9.29 -9.72
N ALA A 104 13.45 -9.35 -8.76
CA ALA A 104 13.59 -8.36 -7.71
C ALA A 104 13.87 -6.96 -8.28
N VAL A 105 14.83 -6.86 -9.20
CA VAL A 105 15.15 -5.60 -9.90
C VAL A 105 13.92 -5.05 -10.63
N LYS A 106 13.16 -5.90 -11.35
CA LYS A 106 11.91 -5.49 -12.02
C LYS A 106 10.86 -4.99 -11.03
N LYS A 107 10.73 -5.65 -9.87
CA LYS A 107 9.77 -5.25 -8.83
C LYS A 107 10.16 -3.95 -8.13
N ILE A 108 11.44 -3.69 -7.94
CA ILE A 108 11.94 -2.42 -7.39
C ILE A 108 11.66 -1.28 -8.37
N ARG A 109 11.91 -1.45 -9.67
CA ARG A 109 11.52 -0.47 -10.70
C ARG A 109 10.02 -0.20 -10.69
N ALA A 110 9.19 -1.25 -10.62
CA ALA A 110 7.74 -1.10 -10.54
C ALA A 110 7.27 -0.40 -9.24
N PHE A 111 7.96 -0.65 -8.12
CA PHE A 111 7.70 0.03 -6.85
C PHE A 111 8.01 1.53 -6.95
N ALA A 112 9.17 1.90 -7.50
CA ALA A 112 9.57 3.28 -7.74
C ALA A 112 8.60 3.99 -8.70
N HIS A 113 8.21 3.35 -9.80
CA HIS A 113 7.19 3.87 -10.71
C HIS A 113 5.87 4.20 -9.98
N LYS A 114 5.39 3.30 -9.11
CA LYS A 114 4.16 3.54 -8.34
C LYS A 114 4.30 4.67 -7.32
N MET A 115 5.47 4.78 -6.69
CA MET A 115 5.74 5.76 -5.62
C MET A 115 6.00 7.16 -6.16
N MET A 116 6.81 7.28 -7.22
CA MET A 116 7.30 8.54 -7.80
C MET A 116 6.54 9.00 -9.04
N ARG A 117 5.74 8.11 -9.66
CA ARG A 117 5.00 8.38 -10.89
C ARG A 117 5.90 8.74 -12.08
N THR A 118 7.09 8.14 -12.14
CA THR A 118 8.08 8.30 -13.22
C THR A 118 8.14 7.05 -14.08
N LYS A 119 8.24 7.21 -15.40
CA LYS A 119 8.42 6.10 -16.34
C LYS A 119 9.86 5.59 -16.34
N ASP A 120 10.83 6.50 -16.39
CA ASP A 120 12.25 6.18 -16.27
C ASP A 120 12.64 5.98 -14.80
N ASN A 121 13.14 4.77 -14.49
CA ASN A 121 13.54 4.35 -13.14
C ASN A 121 14.87 3.60 -13.23
N ARG A 122 15.95 4.30 -12.89
CA ARG A 122 17.33 3.85 -12.99
C ARG A 122 17.76 3.24 -11.66
N VAL A 123 18.22 2.00 -11.70
CA VAL A 123 18.75 1.28 -10.53
C VAL A 123 20.24 1.51 -10.49
N ASP A 124 20.72 2.07 -9.38
CA ASP A 124 22.15 2.32 -9.18
C ASP A 124 22.95 1.03 -8.99
N ALA A 125 24.25 1.09 -9.27
CA ALA A 125 25.16 -0.03 -9.12
C ALA A 125 25.21 -0.56 -7.68
N THR A 126 25.17 0.33 -6.68
CA THR A 126 25.18 -0.07 -5.25
C THR A 126 24.00 -0.98 -4.91
N LEU A 127 22.81 -0.64 -5.42
CA LEU A 127 21.61 -1.42 -5.21
C LEU A 127 21.61 -2.70 -6.02
N ASN A 128 22.11 -2.67 -7.25
CA ASN A 128 22.26 -3.89 -8.03
C ASN A 128 23.19 -4.88 -7.34
N ASN A 129 24.37 -4.43 -6.91
CA ASN A 129 25.34 -5.26 -6.20
C ASN A 129 24.75 -5.82 -4.89
N PHE A 130 24.02 -5.02 -4.12
CA PHE A 130 23.36 -5.49 -2.91
C PHE A 130 22.32 -6.59 -3.18
N LEU A 131 21.52 -6.45 -4.24
CA LEU A 131 20.50 -7.45 -4.61
C LEU A 131 21.13 -8.77 -5.07
N TRP A 132 22.30 -8.71 -5.72
CA TRP A 132 23.03 -9.85 -6.24
C TRP A 132 24.10 -10.41 -5.28
N SER A 133 24.32 -9.77 -4.11
CA SER A 133 25.35 -10.14 -3.12
C SER A 133 25.33 -11.60 -2.67
N ARG A 134 24.15 -12.23 -2.63
CA ARG A 134 23.95 -13.64 -2.23
C ARG A 134 23.61 -14.55 -3.42
N GLY A 135 23.91 -14.08 -4.63
CA GLY A 135 23.57 -14.75 -5.89
C GLY A 135 22.08 -14.72 -6.24
N VAL A 136 21.74 -15.39 -7.33
CA VAL A 136 20.41 -15.30 -7.97
C VAL A 136 19.24 -15.75 -7.08
N LYS A 137 19.47 -16.75 -6.23
CA LYS A 137 18.46 -17.37 -5.34
C LYS A 137 18.29 -16.62 -4.01
N GLY A 138 19.33 -15.90 -3.60
CA GLY A 138 19.54 -15.42 -2.23
C GLY A 138 19.15 -13.97 -1.96
N VAL A 139 18.25 -13.36 -2.76
CA VAL A 139 17.90 -11.94 -2.62
C VAL A 139 17.51 -11.58 -1.17
N PRO A 140 18.06 -10.50 -0.60
CA PRO A 140 17.70 -10.03 0.75
C PRO A 140 16.18 -9.90 0.94
N LYS A 141 15.67 -10.33 2.10
CA LYS A 141 14.22 -10.34 2.39
C LYS A 141 13.62 -8.93 2.41
N ARG A 142 14.41 -7.95 2.82
CA ARG A 142 14.08 -6.52 2.88
C ARG A 142 15.28 -5.73 2.34
N VAL A 143 15.00 -4.59 1.74
CA VAL A 143 16.02 -3.69 1.19
C VAL A 143 15.62 -2.26 1.55
N ARG A 144 16.55 -1.48 2.11
CA ARG A 144 16.36 -0.05 2.33
C ARG A 144 16.90 0.68 1.11
N VAL A 145 16.06 1.52 0.52
CA VAL A 145 16.40 2.24 -0.72
C VAL A 145 16.11 3.71 -0.55
N LEU A 146 16.96 4.51 -1.18
CA LEU A 146 16.73 5.93 -1.41
C LEU A 146 16.29 6.09 -2.86
N ILE A 147 15.11 6.67 -3.06
CA ILE A 147 14.53 6.94 -4.37
C ILE A 147 14.52 8.45 -4.57
N GLN A 148 15.37 8.95 -5.47
CA GLN A 148 15.46 10.36 -5.82
C GLN A 148 14.82 10.59 -7.18
N ARG A 149 13.78 11.42 -7.24
CA ARG A 149 13.24 11.91 -8.52
C ARG A 149 13.95 13.20 -8.91
N LYS A 150 14.45 13.23 -10.13
CA LYS A 150 15.21 14.34 -10.73
C LYS A 150 14.57 14.75 -12.05
N VAL A 151 14.83 15.99 -12.44
CA VAL A 151 14.45 16.54 -13.75
C VAL A 151 15.65 16.31 -14.68
N ALA A 152 15.42 15.82 -15.90
CA ALA A 152 16.47 15.72 -16.90
C ALA A 152 16.80 17.11 -17.46
N GLU A 153 18.08 17.38 -17.67
CA GLU A 153 18.58 18.67 -18.17
C GLU A 153 18.37 18.83 -19.68
N GLN A 154 18.38 17.73 -20.44
CA GLN A 154 18.15 17.75 -21.89
C GLN A 154 16.72 17.33 -22.25
N GLY A 155 16.08 18.17 -23.07
CA GLY A 155 14.76 17.94 -23.65
C GLY A 155 14.81 16.87 -24.74
N GLU A 156 14.99 15.61 -24.35
CA GLU A 156 15.12 14.48 -25.29
C GLU A 156 13.78 14.07 -25.94
N ASN A 157 12.70 14.79 -25.68
CA ASN A 157 11.42 14.57 -26.32
C ASN A 157 10.84 15.95 -26.61
N GLY A 158 10.57 16.29 -27.87
CA GLY A 158 9.97 17.55 -28.33
C GLY A 158 8.55 17.82 -27.82
N SER A 159 8.22 17.38 -26.61
CA SER A 159 7.02 17.68 -25.85
C SER A 159 7.35 18.75 -24.81
N GLY A 160 6.53 19.79 -24.69
CA GLY A 160 6.70 20.86 -23.68
C GLY A 160 6.53 20.44 -22.21
N ARG A 161 6.68 19.14 -21.89
CA ARG A 161 6.61 18.59 -20.52
C ARG A 161 7.99 18.16 -20.06
N LYS A 162 8.36 18.56 -18.84
CA LYS A 162 9.62 18.15 -18.19
C LYS A 162 9.74 16.63 -18.13
N HIS A 163 10.89 16.10 -18.57
CA HIS A 163 11.20 14.68 -18.44
C HIS A 163 11.69 14.39 -17.01
N LEU A 164 10.94 13.56 -16.27
CA LEU A 164 11.25 13.17 -14.90
C LEU A 164 11.76 11.73 -14.86
N TYR A 165 12.91 11.52 -14.24
CA TYR A 165 13.48 10.20 -14.00
C TYR A 165 13.72 9.98 -12.50
N SER A 166 13.72 8.72 -12.07
CA SER A 166 14.06 8.35 -10.70
C SER A 166 15.36 7.56 -10.65
N VAL A 167 16.24 7.91 -9.72
CA VAL A 167 17.46 7.15 -9.38
C VAL A 167 17.21 6.43 -8.06
N ILE A 168 17.51 5.13 -8.03
CA ILE A 168 17.26 4.26 -6.89
C ILE A 168 18.60 3.75 -6.38
N THR A 169 19.00 4.18 -5.19
CA THR A 169 20.25 3.78 -4.53
C THR A 169 19.97 2.92 -3.31
N HIS A 170 20.95 2.10 -2.92
CA HIS A 170 20.89 1.32 -1.69
C HIS A 170 21.32 2.17 -0.49
N VAL A 171 20.59 2.04 0.61
CA VAL A 171 20.99 2.65 1.89
C VAL A 171 21.34 1.52 2.84
N PRO A 172 22.62 1.36 3.21
CA PRO A 172 23.03 0.40 4.23
C PRO A 172 22.27 0.65 5.53
N CYS A 173 21.78 -0.42 6.14
CA CYS A 173 20.98 -0.35 7.36
C CYS A 173 21.20 -1.62 8.17
N GLU A 174 21.55 -1.48 9.44
CA GLU A 174 21.80 -2.61 10.33
C GLU A 174 20.50 -3.33 10.70
N SER A 175 19.44 -2.58 11.02
CA SER A 175 18.12 -3.11 11.37
C SER A 175 16.99 -2.40 10.64
N PHE A 176 16.04 -3.20 10.12
CA PHE A 176 14.83 -2.71 9.45
C PHE A 176 13.64 -2.50 10.40
N GLU A 177 13.85 -2.67 11.70
CA GLU A 177 12.81 -2.51 12.71
C GLU A 177 12.57 -1.03 13.01
N GLY A 178 11.30 -0.65 13.17
CA GLY A 178 10.91 0.75 13.37
C GLY A 178 11.19 1.69 12.18
N THR A 179 11.88 1.24 11.13
CA THR A 179 12.24 2.09 9.99
C THR A 179 11.04 2.35 9.07
N LEU A 180 10.45 3.53 9.20
CA LEU A 180 9.35 3.99 8.34
C LEU A 180 9.88 4.67 7.07
N THR A 181 8.97 4.97 6.15
CA THR A 181 9.29 5.77 4.96
C THR A 181 9.50 7.22 5.39
N LYS A 182 10.65 7.80 5.04
CA LYS A 182 11.01 9.18 5.37
C LYS A 182 11.19 9.97 4.07
N THR A 183 10.76 11.22 4.05
CA THR A 183 11.13 12.17 2.99
C THR A 183 12.52 12.70 3.33
N VAL A 184 13.46 12.60 2.40
CA VAL A 184 14.81 13.16 2.58
C VAL A 184 14.80 14.56 2.00
N VAL A 185 15.01 15.56 2.86
CA VAL A 185 15.28 16.93 2.43
C VAL A 185 16.77 16.97 2.10
N LYS A 186 17.14 17.37 0.88
CA LYS A 186 18.54 17.70 0.58
C LYS A 186 18.92 18.87 1.49
N GLN A 187 19.89 18.67 2.38
CA GLN A 187 20.64 19.77 2.97
C GLN A 187 21.43 20.48 1.87
#